data_AF-A0A2V6KW60-F1
#
_entry.id   AF-A0A2V6KW60-F1
#
_cell.length_a   1.000
_cell.length_b   1.000
_cell.length_c   1.000
_cell.angle_alpha   90.00
_cell.angle_beta   90.00
_cell.angle_gamma   90.00
#
_symmetry.space_group_name_H-M   'P 1'
#
loop_
_entity.id
_entity.type
_entity.pdbx_description
1 polymer ?
#
loop_
_entity_poly.entity_id
_entity_poly.type
_entity_poly.pdbx_seq_one_letter_code
_entity_poly.pdbx_strand_id
1 'polypeptide(L)'
;MHDRRGRYQTAATERAVQLLRKGEVVALPTETVYGLAADALNSVAVAKIFEAKERPRFDPLIVHLPDQQWLERVAKVDSRTRAQIEKLIVQFWPGPLTLVLNRQP
;
A
#
# COMPACT_ATOMS: atom_id res chain seq x y z
N MET A 1 -7.29 3.80 -28.99
CA MET A 1 -6.93 3.15 -27.72
C MET A 1 -5.86 4.00 -27.05
N HIS A 2 -6.24 4.84 -26.09
CA HIS A 2 -5.34 5.83 -25.48
C HIS A 2 -4.49 5.17 -24.39
N ASP A 3 -3.19 5.16 -24.60
CA ASP A 3 -2.17 4.92 -23.59
C ASP A 3 -2.25 6.02 -22.51
N ARG A 4 -2.69 5.66 -21.29
CA ARG A 4 -2.84 6.55 -20.13
C ARG A 4 -1.69 6.42 -19.12
N ARG A 5 -0.56 5.80 -19.48
CA ARG A 5 0.55 5.52 -18.53
C ARG A 5 1.64 6.59 -18.42
N GLY A 6 1.38 7.83 -18.88
CA GLY A 6 2.38 8.90 -18.80
C GLY A 6 1.77 10.26 -18.51
N ARG A 7 2.18 10.86 -17.39
CA ARG A 7 2.07 12.29 -17.03
C ARG A 7 0.78 12.75 -16.34
N TYR A 8 0.76 12.62 -15.01
CA TYR A 8 0.25 13.67 -14.11
C TYR A 8 1.04 13.63 -12.78
N GLN A 9 2.34 13.94 -12.81
CA GLN A 9 3.02 14.41 -11.59
C GLN A 9 2.58 15.86 -11.40
N THR A 10 1.60 16.05 -10.53
CA THR A 10 1.18 17.39 -10.11
C THR A 10 2.06 17.83 -8.95
N ALA A 11 2.15 19.15 -8.73
CA ALA A 11 2.78 19.70 -7.54
C ALA A 11 2.22 19.09 -6.23
N ALA A 12 0.94 18.69 -6.23
CA ALA A 12 0.31 18.00 -5.11
C ALA A 12 0.88 16.60 -4.89
N THR A 13 1.10 15.82 -5.95
CA THR A 13 1.74 14.49 -5.86
C THR A 13 3.16 14.60 -5.32
N GLU A 14 3.95 15.55 -5.81
CA GLU A 14 5.31 15.77 -5.32
C GLU A 14 5.32 16.18 -3.84
N ARG A 15 4.41 17.08 -3.45
CA ARG A 15 4.27 17.49 -2.05
C ARG A 15 3.86 16.31 -1.15
N ALA A 16 2.95 15.46 -1.60
CA ALA A 16 2.55 14.25 -0.89
C ALA A 16 3.75 13.30 -0.69
N VAL A 17 4.54 13.05 -1.74
CA VAL A 17 5.75 12.22 -1.64
C VAL A 17 6.75 12.80 -0.64
N GLN A 18 6.96 14.11 -0.63
CA GLN A 18 7.84 14.77 0.35
C GLN A 18 7.34 14.62 1.78
N LEU A 19 6.03 14.71 2.01
CA LEU A 19 5.42 14.52 3.33
C LEU A 19 5.59 13.07 3.80
N LEU A 20 5.28 12.09 2.95
CA LEU A 20 5.46 10.68 3.27
C LEU A 20 6.93 10.36 3.61
N ARG A 21 7.89 10.89 2.84
CA ARG A 21 9.33 10.73 3.11
C ARG A 21 9.77 11.36 4.45
N LYS A 22 9.06 12.36 4.94
CA LYS A 22 9.30 12.98 6.26
C LYS A 22 8.62 12.23 7.40
N GLY A 23 7.93 11.12 7.11
CA GLY A 23 7.14 10.38 8.11
C GLY A 23 5.85 11.10 8.48
N GLU A 24 5.34 11.98 7.61
CA GLU A 24 4.02 12.56 7.74
C GLU A 24 2.96 11.72 7.04
N VAL A 25 1.71 11.97 7.41
CA VAL A 25 0.55 11.24 6.91
C VAL A 25 -0.16 12.07 5.83
N VAL A 26 -0.62 11.41 4.77
CA VAL A 26 -1.28 12.04 3.63
C VAL A 26 -2.62 11.36 3.35
N ALA A 27 -3.66 12.15 3.11
CA ALA A 27 -4.93 11.63 2.61
C ALA A 27 -4.82 11.35 1.09
N LEU A 28 -5.15 10.13 0.67
CA LEU A 28 -5.15 9.71 -0.71
C LEU A 28 -6.59 9.50 -1.20
N PRO A 29 -6.99 10.07 -2.34
CA PRO A 29 -8.27 9.74 -2.95
C PRO A 29 -8.24 8.29 -3.46
N THR A 30 -9.29 7.53 -3.18
CA THR A 30 -9.56 6.25 -3.85
C THR A 30 -10.96 6.30 -4.47
N GLU A 31 -11.32 5.28 -5.25
CA GLU A 31 -12.65 5.18 -5.88
C GLU A 31 -13.80 5.15 -4.85
N THR A 32 -13.57 4.56 -3.68
CA THR A 32 -14.63 4.30 -2.70
C THR A 32 -14.60 5.26 -1.50
N VAL A 33 -13.43 5.50 -0.92
CA VAL A 33 -13.25 6.39 0.25
C VAL A 33 -11.87 7.05 0.22
N TYR A 34 -11.69 8.15 0.96
CA TYR A 34 -10.33 8.65 1.20
C TYR A 34 -9.57 7.69 2.12
N GLY A 35 -8.40 7.26 1.66
CA GLY A 35 -7.44 6.51 2.47
C GLY A 35 -6.52 7.46 3.22
N LEU A 36 -6.10 7.08 4.42
CA LEU A 36 -5.03 7.77 5.14
C LEU A 36 -3.75 6.95 4.99
N ALA A 37 -2.72 7.53 4.40
CA ALA A 37 -1.50 6.84 4.01
C ALA A 37 -0.26 7.39 4.73
N ALA A 38 0.66 6.48 5.03
CA ALA A 38 1.98 6.75 5.59
C ALA A 38 2.96 5.75 4.96
N ASP A 39 4.25 5.98 5.14
CA ASP A 39 5.27 4.99 4.78
C ASP A 39 5.12 3.73 5.65
N ALA A 40 4.74 2.61 5.02
CA ALA A 40 4.49 1.34 5.69
C ALA A 40 5.75 0.74 6.35
N LEU A 41 6.95 1.16 5.94
CA LEU A 41 8.21 0.72 6.51
C LEU A 41 8.68 1.60 7.68
N ASN A 42 7.97 2.70 7.95
CA ASN A 42 8.26 3.62 9.04
C ASN A 42 7.22 3.46 10.17
N SER A 43 7.59 2.74 11.22
CA SER A 43 6.69 2.46 12.36
C SER A 43 6.16 3.72 13.05
N VAL A 44 6.94 4.80 13.09
CA VAL A 44 6.52 6.10 13.67
C VAL A 44 5.45 6.75 12.79
N ALA A 45 5.62 6.71 11.47
CA ALA A 45 4.63 7.25 10.53
C ALA A 45 3.32 6.42 10.56
N VAL A 46 3.43 5.11 10.69
CA VAL A 46 2.28 4.20 10.85
C VAL A 46 1.52 4.48 12.16
N ALA A 47 2.22 4.73 13.27
CA ALA A 47 1.59 5.06 14.55
C ALA A 47 0.69 6.30 14.44
N LYS A 48 1.10 7.32 13.67
CA LYS A 48 0.29 8.51 13.40
C LYS A 48 -1.05 8.19 12.72
N ILE A 49 -1.14 7.14 11.88
CA ILE A 49 -2.41 6.69 11.30
C ILE A 49 -3.36 6.17 12.38
N PHE A 50 -2.85 5.34 13.30
CA PHE A 50 -3.66 4.79 14.40
C PHE A 50 -4.16 5.89 15.32
N GLU A 51 -3.29 6.84 15.67
CA GLU A 51 -3.65 8.01 16.49
C GLU A 51 -4.70 8.88 15.80
N ALA A 52 -4.50 9.25 14.53
CA ALA A 52 -5.40 10.13 13.80
C ALA A 52 -6.79 9.53 13.55
N LYS A 53 -6.89 8.20 13.43
CA LYS A 53 -8.16 7.50 13.20
C LYS A 53 -8.82 7.00 14.48
N GLU A 54 -8.22 7.26 15.65
CA GLU A 54 -8.60 6.67 16.94
C GLU A 54 -8.78 5.14 16.84
N ARG A 55 -7.95 4.51 16.00
CA ARG A 55 -8.12 3.12 15.59
C ARG A 55 -7.45 2.20 16.59
N PRO A 56 -8.12 1.13 17.07
CA PRO A 56 -7.45 0.16 17.92
C PRO A 56 -6.24 -0.44 17.22
N ARG A 57 -5.12 -0.58 17.94
CA ARG A 57 -3.84 -1.06 17.37
C ARG A 57 -3.90 -2.48 16.80
N PHE A 58 -4.93 -3.26 17.15
CA PHE A 58 -5.13 -4.61 16.65
C PHE A 58 -5.83 -4.67 15.29
N ASP A 59 -6.36 -3.55 14.78
CA ASP A 59 -7.05 -3.50 13.50
C ASP A 59 -6.05 -3.19 12.36
N PRO A 60 -5.65 -4.18 11.54
CA PRO A 60 -4.53 -4.06 10.64
C PRO A 60 -4.75 -3.03 9.53
N LEU A 61 -3.64 -2.51 9.01
CA LEU A 61 -3.61 -1.63 7.85
C LEU A 61 -3.23 -2.39 6.59
N ILE A 62 -3.79 -1.97 5.45
CA ILE A 62 -3.47 -2.54 4.14
C ILE A 62 -2.21 -1.85 3.59
N VAL A 63 -1.20 -2.63 3.24
CA VAL A 63 0.01 -2.13 2.58
C VAL A 63 -0.22 -2.10 1.07
N HIS A 64 -0.09 -0.92 0.47
CA HIS A 64 -0.15 -0.75 -0.98
C HIS A 64 1.25 -0.90 -1.57
N LEU A 65 1.39 -1.73 -2.60
CA LEU A 65 2.67 -1.99 -3.28
C LEU A 65 2.73 -1.26 -4.62
N PRO A 66 3.90 -0.76 -5.06
CA PRO A 66 4.04 -0.15 -6.37
C PRO A 66 3.89 -1.18 -7.50
N ASP A 67 4.31 -2.42 -7.24
CA ASP A 67 4.21 -3.56 -8.16
C ASP A 67 4.35 -4.89 -7.38
N GLN A 68 4.11 -6.01 -8.08
CA GLN A 68 4.17 -7.35 -7.50
C GLN A 68 5.56 -7.78 -7.01
N GLN A 69 6.65 -7.20 -7.54
CA GLN A 69 8.03 -7.56 -7.17
C GLN A 69 8.36 -7.12 -5.75
N TRP A 70 7.58 -6.20 -5.19
CA TRP A 70 7.71 -5.77 -3.79
C TRP A 70 7.08 -6.74 -2.78
N LEU A 71 6.26 -7.71 -3.21
CA LEU A 71 5.51 -8.57 -2.30
C LEU A 71 6.41 -9.28 -1.29
N GLU A 72 7.49 -9.90 -1.77
CA GLU A 72 8.39 -10.67 -0.91
C GLU A 72 9.23 -9.79 0.02
N ARG A 73 9.26 -8.46 -0.20
CA ARG A 73 9.91 -7.50 0.71
C ARG A 73 9.09 -7.27 1.98
N VAL A 74 7.77 -7.49 1.93
CA VAL A 74 6.85 -7.20 3.04
C VAL A 74 6.12 -8.42 3.57
N ALA A 75 6.01 -9.49 2.78
CA ALA A 75 5.31 -10.71 3.14
C ALA A 75 6.11 -11.97 2.79
N LYS A 76 5.88 -13.04 3.54
CA LYS A 76 6.40 -14.39 3.28
C LYS A 76 5.42 -15.13 2.37
N VAL A 77 5.94 -15.69 1.27
CA VAL A 77 5.18 -16.53 0.34
C VAL A 77 5.60 -17.98 0.52
N ASP A 78 4.72 -18.79 1.11
CA ASP A 78 4.96 -20.22 1.32
C ASP A 78 5.05 -20.97 -0.01
N SER A 79 5.98 -21.92 -0.11
CA SER A 79 6.20 -22.69 -1.34
C SER A 79 4.96 -23.50 -1.75
N ARG A 80 4.13 -23.94 -0.80
CA ARG A 80 2.91 -24.71 -1.06
C ARG A 80 1.82 -23.86 -1.71
N THR A 81 1.73 -22.58 -1.36
CA THR A 81 0.68 -21.66 -1.85
C THR A 81 1.16 -20.73 -2.96
N ARG A 82 2.47 -20.70 -3.26
CA ARG A 82 3.09 -19.80 -4.23
C ARG A 82 2.36 -19.76 -5.57
N ALA A 83 2.11 -20.91 -6.18
CA ALA A 83 1.46 -20.98 -7.48
C ALA A 83 0.02 -20.42 -7.47
N GLN A 84 -0.70 -20.53 -6.35
CA GLN A 84 -2.06 -19.98 -6.22
C GLN A 84 -2.00 -18.45 -6.05
N ILE A 85 -1.08 -17.97 -5.21
CA ILE A 85 -0.84 -16.54 -5.00
C ILE A 85 -0.43 -15.85 -6.31
N GLU A 86 0.49 -16.44 -7.07
CA GLU A 86 0.93 -15.90 -8.36
C GLU A 86 -0.22 -15.79 -9.37
N LYS A 87 -1.09 -16.82 -9.45
CA LYS A 87 -2.29 -16.76 -10.31
C LYS A 87 -3.24 -15.63 -9.90
N LEU A 88 -3.48 -15.47 -8.60
CA LEU A 88 -4.33 -14.39 -8.08
C LEU A 88 -3.74 -13.02 -8.40
N ILE A 89 -2.44 -12.83 -8.22
CA ILE A 89 -1.74 -11.57 -8.52
C ILE A 89 -1.83 -11.26 -10.01
N VAL A 90 -1.47 -12.20 -10.89
CA VAL A 90 -1.50 -11.98 -12.35
C VAL A 90 -2.89 -11.62 -12.84
N GLN A 91 -3.94 -12.21 -12.25
CA GLN A 91 -5.31 -12.00 -12.70
C GLN A 91 -5.97 -10.75 -12.10
N PHE A 92 -5.65 -10.39 -10.85
CA PHE A 92 -6.38 -9.38 -10.10
C PHE A 92 -5.53 -8.16 -9.69
N TRP A 93 -4.21 -8.18 -9.86
CA TRP A 93 -3.34 -7.03 -9.63
C TRP A 93 -2.83 -6.44 -10.96
N PRO A 94 -2.85 -5.10 -11.13
CA PRO A 94 -3.42 -4.10 -10.24
C PRO A 94 -4.96 -4.16 -10.22
N GLY A 95 -5.56 -4.12 -9.02
CA GLY A 95 -7.01 -4.24 -8.86
C GLY A 95 -7.45 -4.46 -7.40
N PRO A 96 -8.75 -4.68 -7.15
CA PRO A 96 -9.36 -4.63 -5.81
C PRO A 96 -9.16 -5.92 -4.99
N LEU A 97 -8.04 -6.61 -5.14
CA LEU A 97 -7.71 -7.80 -4.37
C LEU A 97 -6.69 -7.46 -3.28
N THR A 98 -7.00 -7.76 -2.02
CA THR A 98 -6.03 -7.72 -0.92
C THR A 98 -5.69 -9.15 -0.49
N LEU A 99 -4.40 -9.45 -0.33
CA LEU A 99 -3.92 -10.75 0.16
C LEU A 99 -3.52 -10.63 1.64
N VAL A 100 -4.04 -11.55 2.47
CA VAL A 100 -3.62 -11.69 3.87
C VAL A 100 -2.51 -12.73 3.93
N LEU A 101 -1.29 -12.30 4.24
CA LEU A 101 -0.09 -13.12 4.30
C LEU A 101 0.69 -12.86 5.59
N ASN A 102 1.58 -13.80 5.94
CA ASN A 102 2.51 -13.59 7.04
C ASN A 102 3.49 -12.48 6.71
N ARG A 103 3.63 -11.48 7.59
CA ARG A 103 4.56 -10.37 7.40
C ARG A 103 6.02 -10.82 7.37
N GLN A 104 6.86 -10.09 6.66
CA GLN A 104 8.31 -10.15 6.89
C GLN A 104 8.63 -9.53 8.27
N PRO A 105 9.66 -10.07 8.97
CA PRO A 105 10.09 -9.55 10.27
C PRO A 105 10.43 -8.06 10.26
#